data_AF-A0A5B9D093-F1
#
_entry.id   AF-A0A5B9D093-F1
#
_cell.length_a   1.000
_cell.length_b   1.000
_cell.length_c   1.000
_cell.angle_alpha   90.00
_cell.angle_beta   90.00
_cell.angle_gamma   90.00
#
_symmetry.space_group_name_H-M   'P 1'
#
loop_
_entity.id
_entity.type
_entity.pdbx_description
1 polymer ?
#
loop_
_entity_poly.entity_id
_entity_poly.type
_entity_poly.pdbx_seq_one_letter_code
_entity_poly.pdbx_strand_id
1 'polypeptide(L)' 'MKLIKKVMLMCALPLFTGCAIKTINEPCMGWMPIYLEQKDLTNISSNLAREILKHNKQGEGLCGWKHG' A
#
# COMPACT_ATOMS: atom_id res chain seq x y z
N MET A 1 1.71 -43.14 19.19
CA MET A 1 2.51 -41.91 18.97
C MET A 1 2.63 -41.44 17.51
N LYS A 2 2.22 -42.22 16.49
CA LYS A 2 2.24 -41.77 15.08
C LYS A 2 1.15 -40.74 14.74
N LEU A 3 -0.05 -40.87 15.35
CA LEU A 3 -1.17 -39.95 15.13
C LEU A 3 -0.90 -38.54 15.67
N ILE A 4 -0.34 -38.43 16.89
CA ILE A 4 -0.03 -37.14 17.52
C ILE A 4 0.96 -36.33 16.68
N LYS A 5 1.99 -36.99 16.11
CA LYS A 5 2.94 -36.33 15.20
C LYS A 5 2.29 -35.79 13.93
N LYS A 6 1.29 -36.49 13.38
CA LYS A 6 0.55 -36.03 12.19
C LYS A 6 -0.36 -34.85 12.52
N VAL A 7 -1.01 -34.86 13.68
CA VAL A 7 -1.86 -33.75 14.15
C VAL A 7 -1.02 -32.49 14.39
N MET A 8 0.13 -32.61 15.06
CA MET A 8 1.05 -31.48 15.28
C MET A 8 1.54 -30.86 13.97
N LEU A 9 1.85 -31.67 12.96
CA LEU A 9 2.31 -31.19 11.64
C LEU A 9 1.20 -30.43 10.89
N MET A 10 -0.03 -30.94 10.94
CA MET A 10 -1.20 -30.27 10.33
C MET A 10 -1.53 -28.94 11.02
N CYS A 11 -1.33 -28.82 12.34
CA CYS A 11 -1.52 -27.56 13.06
C CYS A 11 -0.40 -26.54 12.77
N ALA A 12 0.82 -26.99 12.46
CA ALA A 12 1.95 -26.11 12.19
C ALA A 12 1.91 -25.50 10.78
N LEU A 13 1.46 -26.28 9.78
CA LEU A 13 1.35 -25.86 8.37
C LEU A 13 0.61 -24.52 8.12
N PRO A 14 -0.57 -24.24 8.72
CA PRO A 14 -1.28 -22.98 8.49
C PRO A 14 -0.64 -21.77 9.18
N LEU A 15 0.27 -21.98 10.15
CA LEU A 15 1.03 -20.88 10.76
C LEU A 15 2.09 -20.30 9.81
N PHE A 16 2.54 -21.09 8.83
CA PHE A 16 3.54 -20.68 7.84
C PHE A 16 2.95 -20.04 6.58
N THR A 17 1.64 -20.18 6.32
CA THR A 17 0.99 -19.56 5.15
C THR A 17 0.63 -18.09 5.35
N GLY A 18 0.89 -17.52 6.53
CA GLY A 18 0.59 -16.12 6.87
C GLY A 18 1.49 -15.07 6.19
N CYS A 19 2.55 -15.47 5.46
CA CYS A 19 3.54 -14.52 4.95
C CYS A 19 3.29 -14.02 3.51
N ALA A 20 2.21 -14.43 2.83
CA ALA A 20 2.02 -14.17 1.40
C ALA A 20 0.80 -13.29 1.03
N ILE A 21 0.19 -12.58 1.98
CA ILE A 21 -0.94 -11.66 1.71
C ILE A 21 -0.54 -10.24 2.10
N LYS A 22 0.48 -9.68 1.42
CA LYS A 22 0.77 -8.24 1.51
C LYS A 22 0.16 -7.47 0.33
N THR A 23 -0.15 -8.14 -0.77
CA THR A 23 -0.42 -7.49 -2.06
C THR A 23 -1.90 -7.22 -2.38
N ILE A 24 -2.86 -7.82 -1.67
CA ILE A 24 -4.30 -7.70 -2.02
C ILE A 24 -4.95 -6.46 -1.35
N ASN A 25 -4.41 -5.99 -0.24
CA ASN A 25 -4.94 -4.85 0.53
C ASN A 25 -3.80 -3.95 1.01
N GLU A 26 -2.96 -3.43 0.11
CA GLU A 26 -2.07 -2.35 0.52
C GLU A 26 -2.91 -1.08 0.72
N PRO A 27 -3.10 -0.60 1.97
CA PRO A 27 -3.98 0.53 2.27
C PRO A 27 -3.54 1.85 1.62
N CYS A 28 -2.37 1.82 0.98
CA CYS A 28 -1.68 2.97 0.42
C CYS A 28 -1.76 3.06 -1.11
N MET A 29 -2.36 2.09 -1.81
CA MET A 29 -2.55 2.19 -3.26
C MET A 29 -3.35 3.44 -3.66
N GLY A 30 -4.40 3.77 -2.90
CA GLY A 30 -5.20 4.98 -3.13
C GLY A 30 -4.51 6.28 -2.73
N TRP A 31 -3.32 6.21 -2.12
CA TRP A 31 -2.53 7.35 -1.65
C TRP A 31 -1.19 7.49 -2.38
N MET A 32 -1.04 6.83 -3.53
CA MET A 32 0.19 6.93 -4.32
C MET A 32 0.43 8.38 -4.77
N PRO A 33 1.68 8.89 -4.65
CA PRO A 33 1.96 10.27 -4.99
C PRO A 33 1.65 10.58 -6.45
N ILE A 34 0.94 11.68 -6.68
CA ILE A 34 0.61 12.20 -8.00
C ILE A 34 1.66 13.25 -8.38
N TYR A 35 2.41 13.00 -9.45
CA TYR A 35 3.39 13.91 -10.00
C TYR A 35 2.88 14.49 -11.31
N LEU A 36 3.07 15.80 -11.50
CA LEU A 36 2.68 16.49 -12.71
C LEU A 36 3.88 16.61 -13.65
N GLU A 37 3.65 16.39 -14.94
CA GLU A 37 4.63 16.70 -15.96
C GLU A 37 4.51 18.16 -16.41
N GLN A 38 5.54 18.67 -17.09
CA GLN A 38 5.56 20.05 -17.60
C GLN A 38 4.33 20.39 -18.46
N LYS A 39 3.80 19.42 -19.21
CA LYS A 39 2.61 19.55 -20.05
C LYS A 39 1.30 19.70 -19.27
N ASP A 40 1.27 19.24 -18.01
CA ASP A 40 0.08 19.30 -17.17
C ASP A 40 -0.05 20.68 -16.52
N LEU A 41 1.06 21.37 -16.30
CA LEU A 41 1.11 22.71 -15.68
C LEU A 41 0.34 23.77 -16.48
N THR A 42 0.21 23.59 -17.81
CA THR A 42 -0.52 24.53 -18.67
C THR A 42 -2.04 24.34 -18.62
N ASN A 43 -2.50 23.16 -18.21
CA ASN A 43 -3.92 22.78 -18.27
C ASN A 43 -4.54 22.56 -16.88
N ILE A 44 -3.73 22.50 -15.83
CA ILE A 44 -4.20 22.28 -14.47
C ILE A 44 -4.88 23.53 -13.90
N SER A 45 -6.04 23.33 -13.26
CA SER A 45 -6.68 24.39 -12.48
C SER A 45 -6.00 24.55 -11.12
N SER A 46 -6.03 25.77 -10.57
CA SER A 46 -5.47 26.05 -9.24
C SER A 46 -6.12 25.19 -8.13
N ASN A 47 -7.40 24.86 -8.28
CA ASN A 47 -8.12 23.98 -7.36
C ASN A 47 -7.61 22.54 -7.44
N LEU A 48 -7.41 22.01 -8.65
CA LEU A 48 -6.87 20.65 -8.83
C LEU A 48 -5.44 20.56 -8.28
N ALA A 49 -4.61 21.57 -8.52
CA ALA A 49 -3.26 21.62 -7.95
C ALA A 49 -3.26 21.56 -6.41
N ARG A 50 -4.20 22.28 -5.77
CA ARG A 50 -4.38 22.27 -4.31
C ARG A 50 -4.81 20.90 -3.79
N GLU A 51 -5.75 20.25 -4.47
CA GLU A 51 -6.21 18.92 -4.07
C GLU A 51 -5.12 17.85 -4.26
N ILE A 52 -4.32 17.94 -5.32
CA ILE A 52 -3.15 17.05 -5.51
C ILE A 52 -2.13 17.23 -4.38
N LEU A 53 -1.81 18.47 -4.01
CA LEU A 53 -0.92 18.77 -2.89
C LEU A 53 -1.45 18.19 -1.57
N LYS A 54 -2.74 18.37 -1.29
CA LYS A 54 -3.40 17.84 -0.09
C LYS A 54 -3.38 16.31 -0.08
N HIS A 55 -3.70 15.69 -1.21
CA HIS A 55 -3.65 14.24 -1.40
C HIS A 55 -2.24 13.69 -1.11
N ASN A 56 -1.21 14.26 -1.72
CA ASN A 56 0.17 13.78 -1.56
C ASN A 56 0.67 13.94 -0.11
N LYS A 57 0.34 15.05 0.54
CA LYS A 57 0.67 15.27 1.97
C LYS A 57 0.00 14.24 2.88
N GLN A 58 -1.24 13.87 2.56
CA GLN A 58 -1.94 12.81 3.30
C GLN A 58 -1.29 11.44 3.07
N GLY A 59 -0.89 11.14 1.84
CA GLY A 59 -0.12 9.93 1.53
C GLY A 59 1.24 9.89 2.23
N GLU A 60 1.98 10.99 2.29
CA GLU A 60 3.24 11.08 3.05
C GLU A 60 3.02 10.73 4.54
N GLY A 61 1.99 11.30 5.17
CA GLY A 61 1.69 11.06 6.59
C GLY A 61 1.19 9.64 6.88
N LEU A 62 0.33 9.08 6.03
CA LEU A 62 -0.30 7.78 6.26
C LEU A 62 0.53 6.60 5.75
N CYS A 63 1.29 6.81 4.66
CA CYS A 63 1.95 5.77 3.90
C CYS A 63 3.47 5.94 3.83
N GLY A 64 4.02 7.02 4.39
CA GLY A 64 5.47 7.23 4.47
C GLY A 64 6.14 7.48 3.12
N TRP A 65 5.37 7.94 2.13
CA TRP A 65 5.91 8.27 0.82
C TRP A 65 6.90 9.42 0.92
N LYS A 66 8.04 9.29 0.22
CA LYS A 66 9.03 10.36 0.10
C LYS A 66 8.81 11.10 -1.21
N HIS A 67 9.04 12.41 -1.17
CA HIS A 67 9.15 13.23 -2.36
C HIS A 67 10.39 12.80 -3.17
N GLY A 68 10.22 12.67 -4.49
CA GLY A 68 11.31 12.45 -5.45
C GLY A 68 12.00 13.74 -5.87
#